data_AF-A0A2R6I0W7-F1
#
_entry.id   AF-A0A2R6I0W7-F1
#
_cell.length_a   1.000
_cell.length_b   1.000
_cell.length_c   1.000
_cell.angle_alpha   90.00
_cell.angle_beta   90.00
_cell.angle_gamma   90.00
#
_symmetry.space_group_name_H-M   'P 1'
#
loop_
_entity.id
_entity.type
_entity.pdbx_description
1 polymer ?
#
loop_
_entity_poly.entity_id
_entity_poly.type
_entity_poly.pdbx_seq_one_letter_code
_entity_poly.pdbx_strand_id
1 'polypeptide(L)'
;MTVAVRPKPPALRVETMPATSPADRKRLAARAIARHRSRDDGVAFRARAGDRTVRLSYTDRTIALDLAAAPEPAAARATLEELLGSFPVFKLQQPDTRKARDERVYVSALADPKHAADFLEACCRDVFDLDEGYALTVVDRDGGDEGAGPP
;
A
#
# COMPACT_ATOMS: atom_id res chain seq x y z
N MET A 1 -4.23 12.53 -43.93
CA MET A 1 -3.11 12.46 -42.96
C MET A 1 -3.58 11.63 -41.77
N THR A 2 -3.18 10.36 -41.72
CA THR A 2 -3.66 9.40 -40.71
C THR A 2 -2.69 9.43 -39.53
N VAL A 3 -3.14 9.95 -38.39
CA VAL A 3 -2.37 9.94 -37.14
C VAL A 3 -2.27 8.49 -36.67
N ALA A 4 -1.07 7.92 -36.79
CA ALA A 4 -0.76 6.61 -36.25
C ALA A 4 -0.78 6.69 -34.72
N VAL A 5 -1.90 6.28 -34.13
CA VAL A 5 -2.01 6.00 -32.69
C VAL A 5 -1.06 4.83 -32.42
N ARG A 6 0.11 5.13 -31.86
CA ARG A 6 1.02 4.10 -31.36
C ARG A 6 0.25 3.28 -30.31
N PRO A 7 0.15 1.95 -30.44
CA PRO A 7 -0.42 1.15 -29.36
C PRO A 7 0.46 1.34 -28.12
N LYS A 8 -0.13 1.89 -27.06
CA LYS A 8 0.47 1.93 -25.72
C LYS A 8 0.86 0.48 -25.39
N PRO A 9 2.14 0.21 -25.06
CA PRO A 9 2.53 -1.16 -24.72
C PRO A 9 1.63 -1.67 -23.59
N PRO A 10 1.23 -2.96 -23.59
CA PRO A 10 0.49 -3.50 -22.47
C PRO A 10 1.31 -3.21 -21.22
N ALA A 11 0.68 -2.57 -20.22
CA ALA A 11 1.31 -2.31 -18.93
C ALA A 11 1.95 -3.61 -18.49
N LEU A 12 3.29 -3.67 -18.51
CA LEU A 12 4.01 -4.81 -17.97
C LEU A 12 3.52 -4.92 -16.53
N ARG A 13 2.68 -5.93 -16.28
CA ARG A 13 2.40 -6.39 -14.92
C ARG A 13 3.74 -6.88 -14.40
N VAL A 14 4.52 -5.97 -13.82
CA VAL A 14 5.70 -6.34 -13.04
C VAL A 14 5.18 -6.90 -11.74
N GLU A 15 4.62 -8.11 -11.81
CA GLU A 15 4.43 -8.95 -10.63
C GLU A 15 5.84 -9.37 -10.23
N THR A 16 6.43 -8.58 -9.34
CA THR A 16 7.72 -8.94 -8.72
C THR A 16 7.50 -10.27 -7.99
N MET A 17 8.49 -11.18 -8.02
CA MET A 17 8.37 -12.48 -7.35
C MET A 17 7.86 -12.29 -5.91
N PRO A 18 6.84 -13.07 -5.48
CA PRO A 18 6.26 -12.91 -4.15
C PRO A 18 7.31 -13.17 -3.07
N ALA A 19 7.41 -12.25 -2.13
CA ALA A 19 8.18 -12.45 -0.91
C ALA A 19 7.29 -13.13 0.13
N THR A 20 7.71 -14.31 0.61
CA THR A 20 6.95 -15.15 1.55
C THR A 20 7.56 -15.22 2.94
N SER A 21 8.76 -14.65 3.13
CA SER A 21 9.51 -14.60 4.38
C SER A 21 9.52 -13.18 4.93
N PRO A 22 9.43 -12.95 6.26
CA PRO A 22 9.42 -11.60 6.83
C PRO A 22 10.61 -10.73 6.38
N ALA A 23 11.81 -11.33 6.32
CA ALA A 23 13.01 -10.62 5.88
C ALA A 23 12.93 -10.18 4.41
N ASP A 24 12.37 -11.03 3.53
CA ASP A 24 12.26 -10.74 2.10
C ASP A 24 11.14 -9.74 1.82
N ARG A 25 10.03 -9.81 2.56
CA ARG A 25 8.92 -8.85 2.45
C ARG A 25 9.39 -7.45 2.80
N LYS A 26 10.11 -7.31 3.92
CA LYS A 26 10.70 -6.03 4.33
C LYS A 26 11.73 -5.51 3.33
N ARG A 27 12.59 -6.37 2.80
CA ARG A 27 13.56 -5.99 1.76
C ARG A 27 12.85 -5.53 0.47
N LEU A 28 11.82 -6.25 0.04
CA LEU A 28 11.02 -5.94 -1.15
C LEU A 28 10.30 -4.60 -0.97
N ALA A 29 9.63 -4.39 0.16
CA ALA A 29 8.93 -3.14 0.48
C ALA A 29 9.91 -1.95 0.56
N ALA A 30 11.01 -2.09 1.31
CA ALA A 30 11.99 -1.02 1.46
C ALA A 30 12.62 -0.62 0.10
N ARG A 31 12.97 -1.60 -0.72
CA ARG A 31 13.52 -1.36 -2.06
C ARG A 31 12.50 -0.69 -2.97
N ALA A 32 11.25 -1.12 -2.92
CA ALA A 32 10.17 -0.54 -3.72
C ALA A 32 9.90 0.92 -3.30
N ILE A 33 9.78 1.20 -2.01
CA ILE A 33 9.60 2.56 -1.47
C ILE A 33 10.77 3.46 -1.84
N ALA A 34 12.02 2.99 -1.66
CA ALA A 34 13.22 3.76 -1.99
C ALA A 34 13.26 4.14 -3.49
N ARG A 35 12.87 3.22 -4.38
CA ARG A 35 12.85 3.46 -5.82
C ARG A 35 11.81 4.50 -6.25
N HIS A 36 10.64 4.49 -5.60
CA HIS A 36 9.52 5.37 -5.97
C HIS A 36 9.60 6.74 -5.32
N ARG A 37 10.25 6.86 -4.15
CA ARG A 37 10.54 8.17 -3.53
C ARG A 37 11.31 9.12 -4.45
N SER A 38 12.06 8.59 -5.42
CA SER A 38 12.82 9.38 -6.40
C SER A 38 12.02 9.71 -7.67
N ARG A 39 10.79 9.22 -7.83
CA ARG A 39 10.02 9.30 -9.09
C ARG A 39 8.65 9.97 -8.95
N ASP A 40 8.19 10.26 -7.73
CA ASP A 40 6.83 10.76 -7.42
C ASP A 40 5.66 9.86 -7.90
N ASP A 41 5.94 8.82 -8.68
CA ASP A 41 5.03 7.75 -9.00
C ASP A 41 4.86 6.85 -7.76
N GLY A 42 3.70 6.87 -7.10
CA GLY A 42 3.46 6.01 -5.93
C GLY A 42 3.58 4.51 -6.23
N VAL A 43 3.77 3.69 -5.19
CA VAL A 43 3.86 2.23 -5.28
C VAL A 43 2.71 1.55 -4.56
N ALA A 44 2.19 0.46 -5.14
CA ALA A 44 1.20 -0.38 -4.51
C ALA A 44 1.77 -1.76 -4.14
N PHE A 45 1.28 -2.30 -3.05
CA PHE A 45 1.63 -3.60 -2.51
C PHE A 45 0.36 -4.43 -2.38
N ARG A 46 0.50 -5.72 -2.67
CA ARG A 46 -0.54 -6.71 -2.49
C ARG A 46 -0.03 -7.78 -1.53
N ALA A 47 -0.65 -7.89 -0.38
CA ALA A 47 -0.43 -8.98 0.56
C ALA A 47 -1.52 -10.04 0.37
N ARG A 48 -1.13 -11.32 0.25
CA ARG A 48 -2.05 -12.44 0.06
C ARG A 48 -1.81 -13.51 1.11
N ALA A 49 -2.86 -13.89 1.83
CA ALA A 49 -2.86 -15.00 2.79
C ALA A 49 -4.08 -15.88 2.51
N GLY A 50 -3.88 -17.05 1.90
CA GLY A 50 -4.96 -17.90 1.40
C GLY A 50 -5.84 -17.16 0.39
N ASP A 51 -7.13 -17.01 0.73
CA ASP A 51 -8.14 -16.30 -0.06
C ASP A 51 -8.22 -14.80 0.26
N ARG A 52 -7.58 -14.36 1.35
CA ARG A 52 -7.53 -12.94 1.74
C ARG A 52 -6.50 -12.19 0.90
N THR A 53 -6.90 -11.03 0.39
CA THR A 53 -6.02 -10.10 -0.32
C THR A 53 -6.14 -8.72 0.30
N VAL A 54 -5.02 -8.19 0.78
CA VAL A 54 -4.92 -6.82 1.30
C VAL A 54 -4.13 -5.97 0.32
N ARG A 55 -4.62 -4.76 0.04
CA ARG A 55 -3.91 -3.76 -0.76
C ARG A 55 -3.43 -2.61 0.12
N LEU A 56 -2.16 -2.28 -0.04
CA LEU A 56 -1.52 -1.13 0.59
C LEU A 56 -0.90 -0.26 -0.49
N SER A 57 -0.87 1.05 -0.34
CA SER A 57 -0.19 1.92 -1.30
C SER A 57 0.61 2.99 -0.60
N TYR A 58 1.83 3.24 -1.08
CA TYR A 58 2.70 4.31 -0.63
C TYR A 58 2.83 5.36 -1.74
N THR A 59 2.31 6.56 -1.54
CA THR A 59 2.44 7.69 -2.47
C THR A 59 2.77 8.94 -1.66
N ASP A 60 3.72 9.75 -2.12
CA ASP A 60 4.10 11.02 -1.48
C ASP A 60 4.21 10.92 0.06
N ARG A 61 5.05 9.97 0.52
CA ARG A 61 5.28 9.71 1.95
C ARG A 61 4.01 9.41 2.74
N THR A 62 2.97 8.93 2.09
CA THR A 62 1.69 8.57 2.71
C THR A 62 1.36 7.13 2.38
N ILE A 63 1.08 6.32 3.40
CA ILE A 63 0.62 4.95 3.29
C ILE A 63 -0.90 4.95 3.37
N ALA A 64 -1.59 4.56 2.30
CA ALA A 64 -3.02 4.29 2.35
C ALA A 64 -3.26 2.81 2.63
N LEU A 65 -4.12 2.54 3.62
CA LEU A 65 -4.54 1.23 4.10
C LEU A 65 -6.04 1.11 3.90
N ASP A 66 -6.49 -0.03 3.37
CA ASP A 66 -7.92 -0.32 3.21
C ASP A 66 -8.36 -1.30 4.30
N LEU A 67 -8.90 -0.79 5.41
CA LEU A 67 -9.28 -1.59 6.57
C LEU A 67 -10.50 -2.47 6.30
N ALA A 68 -11.24 -2.25 5.21
CA ALA A 68 -12.33 -3.14 4.79
C ALA A 68 -11.81 -4.54 4.40
N ALA A 69 -10.52 -4.66 4.08
CA ALA A 69 -9.86 -5.94 3.82
C ALA A 69 -9.48 -6.69 5.10
N ALA A 70 -9.57 -6.05 6.28
CA ALA A 70 -9.35 -6.68 7.57
C ALA A 70 -10.60 -7.48 7.99
N PRO A 71 -10.46 -8.54 8.81
CA PRO A 71 -11.60 -9.31 9.31
C PRO A 71 -12.58 -8.44 10.11
N GLU A 72 -12.06 -7.50 10.89
CA GLU A 72 -12.83 -6.53 11.66
C GLU A 72 -12.26 -5.12 11.47
N PRO A 73 -12.87 -4.27 10.62
CA PRO A 73 -12.36 -2.93 10.32
C PRO A 73 -12.25 -2.03 11.56
N ALA A 74 -13.20 -2.14 12.48
CA ALA A 74 -13.20 -1.36 13.73
C ALA A 74 -12.05 -1.76 14.67
N ALA A 75 -11.81 -3.07 14.82
CA ALA A 75 -10.68 -3.58 15.60
C ALA A 75 -9.34 -3.24 14.92
N ALA A 76 -9.25 -3.43 13.61
CA ALA A 76 -8.08 -3.06 12.82
C ALA A 76 -7.72 -1.57 12.97
N ARG A 77 -8.73 -0.70 13.04
CA ARG A 77 -8.54 0.74 13.29
C ARG A 77 -7.92 1.01 14.66
N ALA A 78 -8.42 0.34 15.71
CA ALA A 78 -7.89 0.47 17.07
C ALA A 78 -6.45 -0.07 17.17
N THR A 79 -6.18 -1.26 16.60
CA THR A 79 -4.84 -1.84 16.54
C THR A 79 -3.87 -0.94 15.77
N LEU A 80 -4.32 -0.31 14.69
CA LEU A 80 -3.50 0.66 13.96
C LEU A 80 -3.12 1.86 14.84
N GLU A 81 -4.03 2.38 15.67
CA GLU A 81 -3.73 3.50 16.57
C GLU A 81 -2.72 3.11 17.66
N GLU A 82 -2.85 1.91 18.22
CA GLU A 82 -1.87 1.35 19.14
C GLU A 82 -0.50 1.19 18.47
N LEU A 83 -0.48 0.67 17.24
CA LEU A 83 0.75 0.51 16.45
C LEU A 83 1.39 1.87 16.16
N LEU A 84 0.62 2.90 15.82
CA LEU A 84 1.13 4.26 15.64
C LEU A 84 1.75 4.83 16.93
N GLY A 85 1.27 4.41 18.11
CA GLY A 85 1.92 4.71 19.38
C GLY A 85 3.34 4.13 19.50
N SER A 86 3.58 2.96 18.92
CA SER A 86 4.90 2.32 18.86
C SER A 86 5.81 2.93 17.78
N PHE A 87 5.23 3.55 16.75
CA PHE A 87 5.97 4.23 15.70
C PHE A 87 5.64 5.74 15.64
N PRO A 88 6.21 6.57 16.54
CA PRO A 88 5.84 7.98 16.69
C PRO A 88 6.12 8.86 15.46
N VAL A 89 6.89 8.35 14.50
CA VAL A 89 7.17 9.01 13.21
C VAL A 89 6.01 8.89 12.23
N PHE A 90 5.07 7.98 12.46
CA PHE A 90 3.87 7.81 11.65
C PHE A 90 2.68 8.46 12.33
N LYS A 91 1.82 9.10 11.54
CA LYS A 91 0.60 9.75 12.05
C LYS A 91 -0.56 9.45 11.15
N LEU A 92 -1.72 9.19 11.74
CA LEU A 92 -2.93 9.06 10.96
C LEU A 92 -3.34 10.43 10.41
N GLN A 93 -3.53 10.48 9.11
CA GLN A 93 -4.02 11.63 8.39
C GLN A 93 -5.50 11.43 8.12
N GLN A 94 -6.31 12.43 8.44
CA GLN A 94 -7.72 12.41 8.09
C GLN A 94 -7.83 12.40 6.55
N PRO A 95 -8.78 11.64 5.98
CA PRO A 95 -9.01 11.69 4.55
C PRO A 95 -9.36 13.11 4.14
N ASP A 96 -8.59 13.68 3.21
CA ASP A 96 -8.79 15.05 2.70
C ASP A 96 -10.15 15.21 1.98
N THR A 97 -10.77 14.08 1.60
CA THR A 97 -12.04 14.07 0.87
C THR A 97 -13.17 13.48 1.71
N ARG A 98 -14.29 14.22 1.78
CA ARG A 98 -15.59 13.81 2.34
C ARG A 98 -16.21 12.55 1.67
N LYS A 99 -15.54 11.97 0.67
CA LYS A 99 -15.94 10.77 -0.08
C LYS A 99 -15.02 9.57 0.13
N ALA A 100 -13.94 9.69 0.90
CA ALA A 100 -13.18 8.51 1.27
C ALA A 100 -14.12 7.56 2.03
N ARG A 101 -14.17 6.29 1.60
CA ARG A 101 -14.86 5.25 2.38
C ARG A 101 -14.31 5.32 3.80
N ASP A 102 -15.17 5.31 4.81
CA ASP A 102 -14.80 5.37 6.23
C ASP A 102 -13.68 4.35 6.61
N GLU A 103 -13.56 3.28 5.83
CA GLU A 103 -12.65 2.17 6.04
C GLU A 103 -11.25 2.40 5.42
N ARG A 104 -11.05 3.42 4.57
CA ARG A 104 -9.75 3.74 3.98
C ARG A 104 -9.05 4.82 4.77
N VAL A 105 -7.93 4.46 5.40
CA VAL A 105 -7.14 5.36 6.23
C VAL A 105 -5.81 5.72 5.57
N TYR A 106 -5.35 6.93 5.83
CA TYR A 106 -4.09 7.44 5.33
C TYR A 106 -3.15 7.65 6.51
N VAL A 107 -1.93 7.16 6.39
CA VAL A 107 -0.89 7.27 7.41
C VAL A 107 0.27 8.01 6.81
N SER A 108 0.56 9.18 7.38
CA SER A 108 1.76 9.93 7.05
C SER A 108 2.98 9.13 7.49
N ALA A 109 3.87 8.86 6.54
CA ALA A 109 5.06 8.04 6.66
C ALA A 109 6.30 8.88 6.30
N LEU A 110 6.58 9.91 7.09
CA LEU A 110 7.85 10.67 7.04
C LEU A 110 9.03 9.86 7.62
N ALA A 111 9.12 8.59 7.25
CA ALA A 111 10.13 7.67 7.72
C ALA A 111 11.06 7.23 6.59
N ASP A 112 12.19 6.63 6.94
CA ASP A 112 13.06 5.98 5.97
C ASP A 112 12.39 4.75 5.34
N PRO A 113 12.76 4.35 4.11
CA PRO A 113 12.19 3.18 3.45
C PRO A 113 12.25 1.89 4.28
N LYS A 114 13.26 1.74 5.14
CA LYS A 114 13.37 0.63 6.09
C LYS A 114 12.25 0.68 7.14
N HIS A 115 12.12 1.81 7.84
CA HIS A 115 11.06 2.01 8.84
C HIS A 115 9.66 1.86 8.23
N ALA A 116 9.45 2.38 7.01
CA ALA A 116 8.18 2.20 6.31
C ALA A 116 7.92 0.71 5.96
N ALA A 117 8.95 -0.05 5.61
CA ALA A 117 8.82 -1.49 5.38
C ALA A 117 8.54 -2.28 6.67
N ASP A 118 9.22 -1.96 7.77
CA ASP A 118 8.94 -2.55 9.09
C ASP A 118 7.50 -2.24 9.53
N PHE A 119 7.03 -1.01 9.32
CA PHE A 119 5.65 -0.62 9.60
C PHE A 119 4.64 -1.36 8.72
N LEU A 120 4.90 -1.51 7.41
CA LEU A 120 4.02 -2.27 6.52
C LEU A 120 3.91 -3.75 6.90
N GLU A 121 5.02 -4.37 7.32
CA GLU A 121 5.03 -5.75 7.84
C GLU A 121 4.17 -5.84 9.11
N ALA A 122 4.35 -4.91 10.06
CA ALA A 122 3.55 -4.87 11.28
C ALA A 122 2.06 -4.65 10.99
N CYS A 123 1.69 -3.75 10.06
CA CYS A 123 0.29 -3.59 9.65
C CYS A 123 -0.28 -4.89 9.09
N CYS A 124 0.46 -5.61 8.25
CA CYS A 124 -0.02 -6.87 7.69
C CYS A 124 -0.27 -7.91 8.79
N ARG A 125 0.61 -8.00 9.78
CA ARG A 125 0.54 -9.00 10.86
C ARG A 125 -0.49 -8.61 11.93
N ASP A 126 -0.45 -7.38 12.41
CA ASP A 126 -1.20 -6.95 13.59
C ASP A 126 -2.55 -6.31 13.21
N VAL A 127 -2.59 -5.47 12.18
CA VAL A 127 -3.81 -4.75 11.77
C VAL A 127 -4.71 -5.62 10.90
N PHE A 128 -4.12 -6.36 9.95
CA PHE A 128 -4.86 -7.22 9.02
C PHE A 128 -4.93 -8.68 9.46
N ASP A 129 -4.31 -9.03 10.58
CA ASP A 129 -4.26 -10.40 11.12
C ASP A 129 -3.89 -11.43 10.03
N LEU A 130 -2.85 -11.11 9.25
CA LEU A 130 -2.32 -12.02 8.23
C LEU A 130 -1.30 -12.97 8.88
N ASP A 131 -1.44 -14.26 8.57
CA ASP A 131 -0.48 -15.29 8.99
C ASP A 131 0.93 -15.03 8.45
N GLU A 132 1.97 -15.52 9.15
CA GLU A 132 3.37 -15.25 8.81
C GLU A 132 3.74 -15.70 7.39
N GLY A 133 3.03 -16.72 6.86
CA GLY A 133 3.21 -17.26 5.52
C GLY A 133 2.60 -16.41 4.39
N TYR A 134 2.11 -15.19 4.67
CA TYR A 134 1.54 -14.35 3.61
C TYR A 134 2.59 -13.96 2.56
N ALA A 135 2.15 -13.92 1.31
CA ALA A 135 2.95 -13.49 0.18
C ALA A 135 2.75 -11.99 -0.08
N LEU A 136 3.83 -11.23 -0.14
CA LEU A 136 3.82 -9.82 -0.52
C LEU A 136 4.37 -9.65 -1.94
N THR A 137 3.61 -8.98 -2.80
CA THR A 137 4.05 -8.58 -4.14
C THR A 137 3.95 -7.07 -4.32
N VAL A 138 4.86 -6.50 -5.11
CA VAL A 138 4.70 -5.13 -5.63
C VAL A 138 3.82 -5.22 -6.85
N VAL A 139 2.77 -4.41 -6.89
CA VAL A 139 1.92 -4.25 -8.06
C VAL A 139 2.09 -2.83 -8.57
N ASP A 140 2.21 -2.69 -9.90
CA ASP A 140 2.07 -1.38 -10.54
C ASP A 140 0.69 -0.82 -10.17
N ARG A 141 0.55 0.50 -10.04
CA ARG A 141 -0.78 1.10 -9.87
C ARG A 141 -1.60 0.76 -11.12
N ASP A 142 -2.36 -0.32 -11.05
CA ASP A 142 -3.38 -0.63 -12.04
C ASP A 142 -4.26 0.61 -12.14
N GLY A 143 -4.20 1.29 -13.30
CA GLY A 143 -4.79 2.59 -13.52
C GLY A 143 -6.26 2.59 -13.13
N GLY A 144 -6.58 3.29 -12.05
CA GLY A 144 -7.90 3.28 -11.45
C GLY A 144 -8.14 4.56 -10.66
N ASP A 145 -7.89 5.69 -11.31
CA ASP A 145 -8.69 6.93 -11.17
C ASP A 145 -8.31 7.84 -12.36
N GLU A 146 -8.73 7.42 -13.57
CA GLU A 146 -8.85 8.39 -14.65
C GLU A 146 -10.05 9.26 -14.26
N GLY A 147 -9.74 10.45 -13.74
CA GLY A 147 -10.73 11.45 -13.43
C GLY A 147 -11.59 11.72 -14.65
N ALA A 148 -12.80 11.17 -14.66
CA ALA A 148 -13.92 11.77 -15.36
C ALA A 148 -14.20 13.10 -14.68
N GLY A 149 -13.46 14.14 -15.07
CA GLY A 149 -13.86 15.51 -14.83
C GLY A 149 -15.21 15.73 -15.50
N PRO A 150 -16.24 16.21 -14.78
CA PRO A 150 -17.48 16.56 -15.45
C PRO A 150 -17.26 17.81 -16.32
N PRO A 151 -17.89 17.90 -17.50
CA PRO A 151 -17.98 19.15 -18.24
C PRO A 151 -18.81 20.21 -17.51
#